data_AF-A0A395MH77-F1
#
_entry.id   AF-A0A395MH77-F1
#
_cell.length_a   1.000
_cell.length_b   1.000
_cell.length_c   1.000
_cell.angle_alpha   90.00
_cell.angle_beta   90.00
_cell.angle_gamma   90.00
#
_symmetry.space_group_name_H-M   'P 1'
#
loop_
_entity.id
_entity.type
_entity.pdbx_description
1 polymer ?
#
loop_
_entity_poly.entity_id
_entity_poly.type
_entity_poly.pdbx_seq_one_letter_code
_entity_poly.pdbx_strand_id
1 'polypeptide(L)'
;MFALYLTADLQGVTNLRPVDTEDNPFWYMFKVQCTSCRETHPNYVGVNRFETNEMSGSRGEANFVWKCKNCKRESSASVKSGPAAYEQAEPAKAQKIIEFDCRGLEFVEFKAEGEWLAEGIETNTKFTGIELEEGEWFEYDEKSNEEVSINEVKPTVYFAVRQGSNLKLEHRIFGTQLQSQLSQIKRHHSSFSSTKMALSELPGTVDFLTDAAHLLRTTAPESSAYLMSQRGNLLSQHGVSVSDIQRQHVCGGCGLIMIPGQGATLKLDARKSIQKKTKGAKSGTYSTPRTNQEPKGPWKILHCDNCQRDTRIPLPAPGPAVRRKTAQTKVNKTSAPAPVEPAKPSTNASSKKRAKNRKAGLQALLSGQKQQAANPLSLSHFMK
;
A
#
# COMPACT_ATOMS: atom_id res chain seq x y z
N MET A 1 -5.06 -5.78 -13.69
CA MET A 1 -6.09 -6.75 -14.14
C MET A 1 -6.92 -7.10 -12.93
N PHE A 2 -8.20 -6.80 -13.02
CA PHE A 2 -9.20 -7.03 -11.98
C PHE A 2 -10.22 -8.02 -12.52
N ALA A 3 -10.79 -8.83 -11.66
CA ALA A 3 -11.81 -9.79 -12.04
C ALA A 3 -12.92 -9.80 -11.00
N LEU A 4 -14.16 -9.80 -11.48
CA LEU A 4 -15.34 -9.98 -10.66
C LEU A 4 -15.60 -11.48 -10.50
N TYR A 5 -15.66 -11.92 -9.26
CA TYR A 5 -16.07 -13.25 -8.89
C TYR A 5 -17.43 -13.19 -8.21
N LEU A 6 -18.25 -14.20 -8.45
CA LEU A 6 -19.54 -14.35 -7.79
C LEU A 6 -19.52 -15.63 -6.97
N THR A 7 -20.13 -15.59 -5.80
CA THR A 7 -20.50 -16.77 -5.02
C THR A 7 -21.98 -16.62 -4.71
N ALA A 8 -22.77 -17.64 -5.00
CA ALA A 8 -24.20 -17.66 -4.73
C ALA A 8 -24.64 -19.12 -4.52
N ASP A 9 -25.64 -19.31 -3.66
CA ASP A 9 -26.29 -20.59 -3.46
C ASP A 9 -27.44 -20.70 -4.46
N LEU A 10 -27.26 -21.54 -5.47
CA LEU A 10 -28.29 -21.80 -6.48
C LEU A 10 -29.06 -23.07 -6.13
N GLN A 11 -30.39 -22.99 -6.14
CA GLN A 11 -31.29 -24.13 -5.96
C GLN A 11 -32.20 -24.24 -7.18
N GLY A 12 -32.15 -25.38 -7.88
CA GLY A 12 -32.95 -25.63 -9.08
C GLY A 12 -32.57 -24.81 -10.32
N VAL A 13 -31.61 -23.87 -10.21
CA VAL A 13 -31.10 -23.05 -11.32
C VAL A 13 -29.59 -23.19 -11.48
N THR A 14 -29.12 -22.92 -12.71
CA THR A 14 -27.72 -22.91 -13.12
C THR A 14 -27.51 -21.79 -14.16
N ASN A 15 -26.28 -21.65 -14.65
CA ASN A 15 -25.88 -20.70 -15.70
C ASN A 15 -26.22 -19.22 -15.41
N LEU A 16 -26.19 -18.80 -14.15
CA LEU A 16 -26.49 -17.42 -13.76
C LEU A 16 -25.46 -16.45 -14.37
N ARG A 17 -25.92 -15.49 -15.17
CA ARG A 17 -25.06 -14.46 -15.79
C ARG A 17 -25.83 -13.17 -16.07
N PRO A 18 -25.14 -12.02 -16.16
CA PRO A 18 -25.78 -10.79 -16.61
C PRO A 18 -26.16 -10.90 -18.10
N VAL A 19 -27.26 -10.24 -18.48
CA VAL A 19 -27.66 -10.09 -19.89
C VAL A 19 -26.78 -9.01 -20.52
N ASP A 20 -25.68 -9.42 -21.14
CA ASP A 20 -24.70 -8.52 -21.77
C ASP A 20 -24.69 -8.72 -23.30
N THR A 21 -25.69 -8.14 -23.97
CA THR A 21 -25.81 -8.17 -25.45
C THR A 21 -25.50 -6.81 -26.05
N GLU A 22 -25.25 -6.75 -27.36
CA GLU A 22 -24.98 -5.46 -28.03
C GLU A 22 -26.23 -4.56 -28.06
N ASP A 23 -27.42 -5.17 -28.16
CA ASP A 23 -28.71 -4.47 -28.15
C ASP A 23 -29.12 -4.00 -26.75
N ASN A 24 -28.78 -4.77 -25.70
CA ASN A 24 -29.03 -4.43 -24.30
C ASN A 24 -27.74 -4.67 -23.49
N PRO A 25 -26.80 -3.71 -23.50
CA PRO A 25 -25.51 -3.90 -22.89
C PRO A 25 -25.59 -3.75 -21.37
N PHE A 26 -24.90 -4.63 -20.65
CA PHE A 26 -24.94 -4.63 -19.20
C PHE A 26 -24.02 -3.54 -18.62
N TRP A 27 -24.54 -2.77 -17.66
CA TRP A 27 -23.79 -1.73 -16.96
C TRP A 27 -23.18 -2.28 -15.68
N TYR A 28 -21.88 -2.57 -15.70
CA TYR A 28 -21.18 -3.04 -14.51
C TYR A 28 -20.88 -1.86 -13.59
N MET A 29 -21.66 -1.72 -12.51
CA MET A 29 -21.59 -0.58 -11.58
C MET A 29 -20.56 -0.83 -10.46
N PHE A 30 -19.51 0.00 -10.40
CA PHE A 30 -18.47 -0.11 -9.38
C PHE A 30 -18.24 1.19 -8.62
N LYS A 31 -17.86 1.09 -7.34
CA LYS A 31 -17.10 2.16 -6.68
C LYS A 31 -15.64 2.05 -7.08
N VAL A 32 -15.06 3.17 -7.49
CA VAL A 32 -13.67 3.25 -7.95
C VAL A 32 -12.82 4.09 -7.01
N GLN A 33 -11.59 3.64 -6.77
CA GLN A 33 -10.56 4.38 -6.06
C GLN A 33 -9.42 4.74 -7.02
N CYS A 34 -9.01 6.02 -7.00
CA CYS A 34 -7.88 6.46 -7.79
C CYS A 34 -6.56 5.98 -7.18
N THR A 35 -5.76 5.22 -7.92
CA THR A 35 -4.43 4.72 -7.47
C THR A 35 -3.45 5.84 -7.12
N SER A 36 -3.66 7.02 -7.71
CA SER A 36 -2.73 8.14 -7.69
C SER A 36 -2.84 9.01 -6.45
N CYS A 37 -4.05 9.35 -6.03
CA CYS A 37 -4.32 10.16 -4.85
C CYS A 37 -5.12 9.42 -3.77
N ARG A 38 -5.51 8.17 -4.02
CA ARG A 38 -6.31 7.30 -3.14
C ARG A 38 -7.70 7.83 -2.81
N GLU A 39 -8.21 8.75 -3.62
CA GLU A 39 -9.57 9.26 -3.52
C GLU A 39 -10.55 8.22 -4.07
N THR A 40 -11.58 7.89 -3.29
CA THR A 40 -12.69 7.05 -3.74
C THR A 40 -13.81 7.94 -4.29
N HIS A 41 -14.33 7.60 -5.48
CA HIS A 41 -15.44 8.35 -6.04
C HIS A 41 -16.73 8.08 -5.22
N PRO A 42 -17.51 9.12 -4.87
CA PRO A 42 -18.68 8.95 -4.00
C PRO A 42 -19.82 8.17 -4.68
N ASN A 43 -19.94 8.28 -6.00
CA ASN A 43 -20.98 7.60 -6.77
C ASN A 43 -20.42 6.36 -7.46
N TYR A 44 -21.28 5.38 -7.67
CA TYR A 44 -21.00 4.26 -8.57
C TYR A 44 -20.78 4.78 -10.00
N VAL A 45 -19.81 4.16 -10.68
CA VAL A 45 -19.54 4.40 -12.10
C VAL A 45 -19.81 3.11 -12.86
N GLY A 46 -20.50 3.23 -13.99
CA GLY A 46 -20.78 2.11 -14.88
C GLY A 46 -19.64 1.89 -15.86
N VAL A 47 -19.29 0.63 -16.09
CA VAL A 47 -18.42 0.20 -17.18
C VAL A 47 -19.25 -0.69 -18.10
N ASN A 48 -19.24 -0.39 -19.40
CA ASN A 48 -19.99 -1.13 -20.41
C ASN A 48 -19.01 -1.78 -21.40
N ARG A 49 -19.24 -3.05 -21.78
CA ARG A 49 -18.33 -3.79 -22.69
C ARG A 49 -18.29 -3.25 -24.12
N PHE A 50 -19.37 -2.65 -24.60
CA PHE A 50 -19.52 -2.21 -25.98
C PHE A 50 -19.24 -0.72 -26.16
N GLU A 51 -19.25 0.05 -25.07
CA GLU A 51 -18.84 1.45 -25.10
C GLU A 51 -17.35 1.55 -25.44
N THR A 52 -16.99 2.45 -26.35
CA THR A 52 -15.60 2.65 -26.79
C THR A 52 -15.27 4.13 -26.72
N ASN A 53 -14.34 4.47 -25.84
CA ASN A 53 -13.93 5.83 -25.56
C ASN A 53 -12.44 6.03 -25.87
N GLU A 54 -12.09 7.13 -26.53
CA GLU A 54 -10.71 7.50 -26.83
C GLU A 54 -9.97 7.96 -25.57
N MET A 55 -8.76 7.46 -25.35
CA MET A 55 -7.91 7.87 -24.23
C MET A 55 -7.06 9.09 -24.57
N SER A 56 -6.95 10.05 -23.64
CA SER A 56 -6.12 11.22 -23.90
C SER A 56 -4.62 10.89 -23.81
N GLY A 57 -3.87 11.30 -24.83
CA GLY A 57 -2.42 11.11 -24.88
C GLY A 57 -1.93 9.70 -25.29
N SER A 58 -2.82 8.82 -25.75
CA SER A 58 -2.45 7.54 -26.36
C SER A 58 -3.33 7.23 -27.58
N ARG A 59 -2.93 6.28 -28.43
CA ARG A 59 -3.78 5.76 -29.53
C ARG A 59 -4.68 4.60 -29.08
N GLY A 60 -4.84 4.40 -27.77
CA GLY A 60 -5.64 3.31 -27.22
C GLY A 60 -7.09 3.74 -27.02
N GLU A 61 -8.01 2.82 -27.28
CA GLU A 61 -9.40 2.93 -26.90
C GLU A 61 -9.65 2.10 -25.63
N ALA A 62 -10.56 2.57 -24.79
CA ALA A 62 -10.96 1.88 -23.59
C ALA A 62 -12.47 1.96 -23.39
N ASN A 63 -13.04 1.02 -22.66
CA ASN A 63 -14.47 1.01 -22.43
C ASN A 63 -14.92 2.15 -21.53
N PHE A 64 -14.09 2.47 -20.54
CA PHE A 64 -14.35 3.52 -19.57
C PHE A 64 -13.11 4.39 -19.45
N VAL A 65 -13.29 5.71 -19.56
CA VAL A 65 -12.24 6.71 -19.34
C VAL A 65 -12.76 7.76 -18.36
N TRP A 66 -12.04 7.98 -17.27
CA TRP A 66 -12.42 8.91 -16.23
C TRP A 66 -11.24 9.73 -15.75
N LYS A 67 -11.49 11.02 -15.49
CA LYS A 67 -10.51 11.94 -14.90
C LYS A 67 -10.82 12.19 -13.43
N CYS A 68 -9.89 11.82 -12.56
CA CYS A 68 -10.05 12.01 -11.11
C CYS A 68 -10.25 13.49 -10.77
N LYS A 69 -11.34 13.82 -10.06
CA LYS A 69 -11.67 15.21 -9.67
C LYS A 69 -10.61 15.83 -8.75
N ASN A 70 -9.97 15.01 -7.91
CA ASN A 70 -8.97 15.45 -6.94
C ASN A 70 -7.60 15.70 -7.62
N CYS A 71 -6.98 14.67 -8.22
CA CYS A 71 -5.63 14.79 -8.79
C CYS A 71 -5.56 15.09 -10.29
N LYS A 72 -6.71 15.17 -10.98
CA LYS A 72 -6.83 15.45 -12.42
C LYS A 72 -6.11 14.45 -13.35
N ARG A 73 -5.64 13.32 -12.84
CA ARG A 73 -5.09 12.23 -13.66
C ARG A 73 -6.22 11.46 -14.31
N GLU A 74 -6.00 11.07 -15.55
CA GLU A 74 -6.88 10.19 -16.29
C GLU A 74 -6.63 8.74 -15.89
N SER A 75 -7.70 7.96 -15.85
CA SER A 75 -7.71 6.53 -15.57
C SER A 75 -8.64 5.88 -16.58
N SER A 76 -8.36 4.63 -16.92
CA SER A 76 -9.17 3.89 -17.87
C SER A 76 -9.42 2.46 -17.40
N ALA A 77 -10.50 1.87 -17.89
CA ALA A 77 -10.81 0.45 -17.71
C ALA A 77 -11.35 -0.12 -19.01
N SER A 78 -10.90 -1.33 -19.36
CA SER A 78 -11.40 -2.07 -20.53
C SER A 78 -11.82 -3.47 -20.14
N VAL A 79 -12.92 -3.96 -20.69
CA VAL A 79 -13.43 -5.32 -20.51
C VAL A 79 -12.71 -6.25 -21.47
N LYS A 80 -12.25 -7.43 -21.01
CA LYS A 80 -11.48 -8.35 -21.87
C LYS A 80 -12.32 -9.36 -22.62
N SER A 81 -13.39 -9.83 -22.01
CA SER A 81 -14.26 -10.87 -22.57
C SER A 81 -15.68 -10.69 -22.05
N GLY A 82 -16.65 -11.32 -22.71
CA GLY A 82 -18.00 -11.40 -22.18
C GLY A 82 -18.08 -12.12 -20.83
N PRO A 83 -19.20 -11.98 -20.12
CA PRO A 83 -19.42 -12.63 -18.83
C PRO A 83 -19.49 -14.15 -18.99
N ALA A 84 -18.81 -14.86 -18.10
CA ALA A 84 -18.95 -16.29 -17.94
C ALA A 84 -20.18 -16.62 -17.08
N ALA A 85 -20.79 -17.77 -17.35
CA ALA A 85 -21.93 -18.26 -16.60
C ALA A 85 -21.49 -18.81 -15.24
N TYR A 86 -22.24 -18.50 -14.20
CA TYR A 86 -22.09 -19.08 -12.87
C TYR A 86 -22.87 -20.38 -12.80
N GLU A 87 -22.14 -21.50 -12.73
CA GLU A 87 -22.70 -22.84 -12.66
C GLU A 87 -23.02 -23.24 -11.23
N GLN A 88 -24.10 -23.99 -11.03
CA GLN A 88 -24.43 -24.55 -9.72
C GLN A 88 -23.32 -25.48 -9.24
N ALA A 89 -22.92 -25.31 -7.99
CA ALA A 89 -21.97 -26.20 -7.32
C ALA A 89 -22.37 -26.37 -5.85
N GLU A 90 -22.32 -27.61 -5.37
CA GLU A 90 -22.46 -27.93 -3.95
C GLU A 90 -21.11 -28.44 -3.42
N PRO A 91 -20.44 -27.72 -2.50
CA PRO A 91 -20.79 -26.41 -1.93
C PRO A 91 -20.58 -25.25 -2.93
N ALA A 92 -21.22 -24.10 -2.69
CA ALA A 92 -21.04 -22.91 -3.51
C ALA A 92 -19.56 -22.49 -3.59
N LYS A 93 -19.11 -22.20 -4.81
CA LYS A 93 -17.72 -21.88 -5.11
C LYS A 93 -17.65 -20.55 -5.81
N ALA A 94 -16.69 -19.72 -5.45
CA ALA A 94 -16.41 -18.49 -6.17
C ALA A 94 -16.00 -18.80 -7.61
N GLN A 95 -16.76 -18.30 -8.58
CA GLN A 95 -16.42 -18.42 -10.01
C GLN A 95 -16.20 -17.04 -10.62
N LYS A 96 -15.29 -16.98 -11.61
CA LYS A 96 -14.95 -15.74 -12.31
C LYS A 96 -16.05 -15.43 -13.31
N ILE A 97 -16.72 -14.29 -13.16
CA ILE A 97 -17.76 -13.83 -14.10
C ILE A 97 -17.12 -13.02 -15.21
N ILE A 98 -16.37 -11.96 -14.88
CA ILE A 98 -15.85 -11.05 -15.90
C ILE A 98 -14.52 -10.44 -15.48
N GLU A 99 -13.74 -10.00 -16.46
CA GLU A 99 -12.37 -9.54 -16.27
C GLU A 99 -12.12 -8.19 -16.95
N PHE A 100 -11.50 -7.29 -16.18
CA PHE A 100 -11.22 -5.91 -16.53
C PHE A 100 -9.72 -5.60 -16.50
N ASP A 101 -9.26 -4.82 -17.47
CA ASP A 101 -7.94 -4.20 -17.48
C ASP A 101 -8.04 -2.73 -17.02
N CYS A 102 -7.81 -2.49 -15.73
CA CYS A 102 -7.85 -1.15 -15.16
C CYS A 102 -6.45 -0.54 -15.11
N ARG A 103 -6.36 0.75 -15.46
CA ARG A 103 -5.16 1.58 -15.37
C ARG A 103 -5.48 2.86 -14.64
N GLY A 104 -4.76 3.15 -13.56
CA GLY A 104 -4.94 4.39 -12.79
C GLY A 104 -6.08 4.35 -11.75
N LEU A 105 -6.94 3.33 -11.80
CA LEU A 105 -8.02 3.10 -10.83
C LEU A 105 -8.05 1.65 -10.32
N GLU A 106 -8.66 1.46 -9.16
CA GLU A 106 -8.98 0.15 -8.57
C GLU A 106 -10.48 0.10 -8.28
N PHE A 107 -11.10 -1.07 -8.47
CA PHE A 107 -12.49 -1.31 -8.07
C PHE A 107 -12.54 -1.71 -6.60
N VAL A 108 -13.47 -1.09 -5.86
CA VAL A 108 -13.62 -1.28 -4.41
C VAL A 108 -14.85 -2.12 -4.09
N GLU A 109 -15.96 -1.83 -4.76
CA GLU A 109 -17.26 -2.44 -4.49
C GLU A 109 -18.04 -2.56 -5.81
N PHE A 110 -18.78 -3.65 -5.97
CA PHE A 110 -19.63 -3.90 -7.13
C PHE A 110 -21.09 -3.93 -6.69
N LYS A 111 -21.96 -3.29 -7.46
CA LYS A 111 -23.41 -3.38 -7.29
C LYS A 111 -23.97 -4.25 -8.42
N ALA A 112 -24.62 -5.37 -8.07
CA ALA A 112 -25.21 -6.31 -9.02
C ALA A 112 -26.55 -5.81 -9.60
N GLU A 113 -26.60 -4.54 -9.95
CA GLU A 113 -27.78 -3.89 -10.53
C GLU A 113 -27.89 -4.22 -12.02
N GLY A 114 -29.11 -4.42 -12.50
CA GLY A 114 -29.41 -4.76 -13.89
C GLY A 114 -30.04 -6.15 -14.05
N GLU A 115 -30.29 -6.52 -15.30
CA GLU A 115 -30.98 -7.77 -15.64
C GLU A 115 -30.02 -8.96 -15.70
N TRP A 116 -30.33 -9.98 -14.92
CA TRP A 116 -29.66 -11.27 -14.96
C TRP A 116 -30.54 -12.33 -15.61
N LEU A 117 -29.88 -13.40 -16.07
CA LEU A 117 -30.52 -14.58 -16.62
C LEU A 117 -29.97 -15.83 -15.96
N ALA A 118 -30.84 -16.82 -15.76
CA ALA A 118 -30.48 -18.14 -15.28
C ALA A 118 -31.29 -19.20 -16.03
N GLU A 119 -30.88 -20.46 -15.91
CA GLU A 119 -31.53 -21.60 -16.57
C GLU A 119 -31.88 -22.66 -15.52
N GLY A 120 -33.09 -23.22 -15.57
CA GLY A 120 -33.49 -24.32 -14.71
C GLY A 120 -32.63 -25.56 -14.97
N ILE A 121 -32.17 -26.23 -13.92
CA ILE A 121 -31.17 -27.31 -14.05
C ILE A 121 -31.70 -28.52 -14.81
N GLU A 122 -32.97 -28.90 -14.59
CA GLU A 122 -33.57 -30.08 -15.23
C GLU A 122 -34.32 -29.73 -16.51
N THR A 123 -34.99 -28.58 -16.53
CA THR A 123 -35.96 -28.18 -17.54
C THR A 123 -35.35 -27.30 -18.63
N ASN A 124 -34.16 -26.73 -18.38
CA ASN A 124 -33.57 -25.65 -19.16
C ASN A 124 -34.55 -24.48 -19.39
N THR A 125 -35.50 -24.28 -18.47
CA THR A 125 -36.39 -23.11 -18.50
C THR A 125 -35.55 -21.86 -18.29
N LYS A 126 -35.66 -20.88 -19.18
CA LYS A 126 -34.89 -19.64 -19.11
C LYS A 126 -35.63 -18.66 -18.22
N PHE A 127 -34.99 -18.26 -17.13
CA PHE A 127 -35.43 -17.18 -16.27
C PHE A 127 -34.73 -15.90 -16.71
N THR A 128 -35.51 -14.87 -17.06
CA THR A 128 -35.02 -13.57 -17.55
C THR A 128 -35.56 -12.45 -16.66
N GLY A 129 -34.83 -11.33 -16.56
CA GLY A 129 -35.25 -10.21 -15.71
C GLY A 129 -35.02 -10.50 -14.22
N ILE A 130 -34.01 -11.30 -13.90
CA ILE A 130 -33.62 -11.58 -12.52
C ILE A 130 -32.93 -10.33 -11.97
N GLU A 131 -33.45 -9.77 -10.89
CA GLU A 131 -32.88 -8.63 -10.18
C GLU A 131 -32.21 -9.13 -8.88
N LEU A 132 -30.93 -8.82 -8.69
CA LEU A 132 -30.13 -9.29 -7.56
C LEU A 132 -29.70 -8.15 -6.62
N GLU A 133 -30.47 -7.06 -6.55
CA GLU A 133 -30.13 -5.90 -5.72
C GLU A 133 -30.11 -6.23 -4.22
N GLU A 134 -31.03 -7.10 -3.79
CA GLU A 134 -31.14 -7.58 -2.40
C GLU A 134 -30.30 -8.85 -2.13
N GLY A 135 -29.69 -9.40 -3.17
CA GLY A 135 -28.85 -10.60 -3.10
C GLY A 135 -29.61 -11.92 -3.00
N GLU A 136 -30.93 -11.89 -3.18
CA GLU A 136 -31.83 -13.05 -3.16
C GLU A 136 -32.87 -12.95 -4.29
N TRP A 137 -33.27 -14.09 -4.84
CA TRP A 137 -34.33 -14.19 -5.85
C TRP A 137 -35.01 -15.56 -5.77
N PHE A 138 -36.34 -15.58 -5.92
CA PHE A 138 -37.17 -16.78 -5.83
C PHE A 138 -38.18 -16.80 -6.97
N GLU A 139 -38.41 -17.96 -7.56
CA GLU A 139 -39.41 -18.18 -8.60
C GLU A 139 -39.85 -19.65 -8.59
N TYR A 140 -40.92 -19.95 -9.32
CA TYR A 140 -41.41 -21.31 -9.49
C TYR A 140 -41.17 -21.81 -10.93
N ASP A 141 -40.55 -22.99 -11.07
CA ASP A 141 -40.45 -23.63 -12.37
C ASP A 141 -41.67 -24.53 -12.61
N GLU A 142 -42.63 -24.03 -13.39
CA GLU A 142 -43.84 -24.78 -13.73
C GLU A 142 -43.56 -26.12 -14.41
N LYS A 143 -42.40 -26.30 -15.06
CA LYS A 143 -42.10 -27.54 -15.78
C LYS A 143 -41.56 -28.64 -14.88
N SER A 144 -40.75 -28.31 -13.88
CA SER A 144 -40.33 -29.28 -12.85
C SER A 144 -41.34 -29.36 -11.72
N ASN A 145 -42.24 -28.37 -11.60
CA ASN A 145 -43.18 -28.23 -10.49
C ASN A 145 -42.42 -28.12 -9.15
N GLU A 146 -41.30 -27.41 -9.18
CA GLU A 146 -40.39 -27.17 -8.05
C GLU A 146 -40.06 -25.68 -7.92
N GLU A 147 -39.70 -25.26 -6.70
CA GLU A 147 -39.23 -23.91 -6.42
C GLU A 147 -37.77 -23.76 -6.83
N VAL A 148 -37.44 -22.63 -7.46
CA VAL A 148 -36.07 -22.26 -7.80
C VAL A 148 -35.67 -21.00 -7.03
N SER A 149 -34.42 -20.95 -6.57
CA SER A 149 -33.92 -19.80 -5.83
C SER A 149 -32.44 -19.53 -6.05
N ILE A 150 -32.08 -18.26 -5.86
CA ILE A 150 -30.72 -17.74 -5.85
C ILE A 150 -30.56 -17.02 -4.52
N ASN A 151 -29.71 -17.52 -3.64
CA ASN A 151 -29.51 -16.97 -2.30
C ASN A 151 -28.06 -16.55 -2.08
N GLU A 152 -27.86 -15.68 -1.08
CA GLU A 152 -26.55 -15.24 -0.61
C GLU A 152 -25.60 -14.75 -1.71
N VAL A 153 -26.10 -13.98 -2.68
CA VAL A 153 -25.26 -13.47 -3.77
C VAL A 153 -24.17 -12.54 -3.22
N LYS A 154 -22.92 -13.00 -3.30
CA LYS A 154 -21.73 -12.33 -2.78
C LYS A 154 -20.77 -12.00 -3.93
N PRO A 155 -20.89 -10.81 -4.55
CA PRO A 155 -19.90 -10.35 -5.52
C PRO A 155 -18.60 -9.98 -4.81
N THR A 156 -17.49 -10.50 -5.31
CA THR A 156 -16.15 -10.22 -4.78
C THR A 156 -15.23 -9.79 -5.91
N VAL A 157 -14.61 -8.62 -5.78
CA VAL A 157 -13.64 -8.14 -6.78
C VAL A 157 -12.23 -8.51 -6.35
N TYR A 158 -11.54 -9.30 -7.17
CA TYR A 158 -10.15 -9.68 -6.96
C TYR A 158 -9.24 -8.89 -7.89
N PHE A 159 -8.04 -8.57 -7.40
CA PHE A 159 -6.97 -8.04 -8.25
C PHE A 159 -5.98 -9.17 -8.52
N ALA A 160 -5.69 -9.40 -9.80
CA ALA A 160 -4.75 -10.42 -10.20
C ALA A 160 -3.34 -9.81 -10.26
N VAL A 161 -2.44 -10.29 -9.41
CA VAL A 161 -1.01 -9.96 -9.47
C VAL A 161 -0.30 -11.07 -10.25
N ARG A 162 0.28 -10.71 -11.39
CA ARG A 162 1.16 -11.63 -12.12
C ARG A 162 2.47 -11.81 -11.34
N GLN A 163 2.73 -13.02 -10.84
CA GLN A 163 4.01 -13.41 -10.27
C GLN A 163 4.69 -14.43 -11.20
N GLY A 164 5.46 -13.94 -12.18
CA GLY A 164 6.07 -14.80 -13.19
C GLY A 164 5.03 -15.43 -14.13
N SER A 165 5.07 -16.76 -14.29
CA SER A 165 4.11 -17.54 -15.09
C SER A 165 2.80 -17.87 -14.36
N ASN A 166 2.68 -17.57 -13.06
CA ASN A 166 1.47 -17.83 -12.28
C ASN A 166 0.69 -16.52 -11.99
N LEU A 167 -0.63 -16.56 -12.14
CA LEU A 167 -1.53 -15.50 -11.64
C LEU A 167 -1.92 -15.83 -10.19
N LYS A 168 -1.61 -14.93 -9.26
CA LYS A 168 -2.13 -14.99 -7.89
C LYS A 168 -3.29 -14.00 -7.76
N LEU A 169 -4.46 -14.50 -7.39
CA LEU A 169 -5.61 -13.68 -7.03
C LEU A 169 -5.40 -13.21 -5.61
N GLU A 170 -5.36 -11.90 -5.40
CA GLU A 170 -5.32 -11.32 -4.07
C GLU A 170 -6.58 -10.48 -3.85
N HIS A 171 -7.10 -10.51 -2.63
CA HIS A 171 -8.25 -9.74 -2.20
C HIS A 171 -7.72 -8.50 -1.47
N ARG A 172 -7.96 -7.30 -2.01
CA ARG A 172 -7.62 -6.03 -1.35
C ARG A 172 -8.93 -5.35 -1.01
N ILE A 173 -9.55 -5.76 0.10
CA ILE A 173 -10.49 -4.86 0.74
C ILE A 173 -9.64 -3.83 1.49
N PHE A 174 -9.57 -2.61 0.96
CA PHE A 174 -9.28 -1.46 1.81
C PHE A 174 -10.54 -1.15 2.62
N GLY A 175 -10.57 -1.67 3.86
CA GLY A 175 -11.45 -1.16 4.90
C GLY A 175 -12.90 -1.62 4.88
N THR A 176 -13.15 -2.93 5.01
CA THR A 176 -14.22 -3.49 5.85
C THR A 176 -13.90 -4.96 6.10
N GLN A 177 -14.08 -5.37 7.35
CA GLN A 177 -13.74 -6.68 7.87
C GLN A 177 -14.86 -7.67 7.52
N LEU A 178 -14.63 -8.56 6.55
CA LEU A 178 -15.38 -9.81 6.43
C LEU A 178 -14.43 -10.90 5.91
N GLN A 179 -14.07 -11.82 6.81
CA GLN A 179 -13.29 -13.02 6.47
C GLN A 179 -14.21 -14.00 5.74
N SER A 180 -13.96 -14.26 4.46
CA SER A 180 -14.44 -15.46 3.80
C SER A 180 -13.51 -16.62 4.14
N GLN A 181 -14.04 -17.57 4.91
CA GLN A 181 -13.48 -18.90 5.10
C GLN A 181 -13.85 -19.75 3.87
N LEU A 182 -12.89 -20.47 3.28
CA LEU A 182 -13.08 -21.88 2.89
C LEU A 182 -11.80 -22.53 2.33
N SER A 183 -11.72 -23.83 2.66
CA SER A 183 -10.74 -24.89 2.33
C SER A 183 -9.53 -24.97 3.27
N GLN A 184 -9.27 -26.08 3.98
CA GLN A 184 -9.40 -27.48 3.57
C GLN A 184 -9.68 -28.47 4.73
N ILE A 185 -10.43 -29.52 4.39
CA ILE A 185 -10.76 -30.69 5.21
C ILE A 185 -9.67 -31.78 5.05
N LYS A 186 -9.36 -32.43 6.18
CA LYS A 186 -8.71 -33.76 6.39
C LYS A 186 -7.29 -33.98 5.85
N ARG A 187 -6.34 -34.18 6.77
CA ARG A 187 -5.37 -35.28 6.67
C ARG A 187 -5.15 -35.92 8.06
N HIS A 188 -5.30 -37.24 8.07
CA HIS A 188 -5.10 -38.13 9.22
C HIS A 188 -3.68 -38.05 9.79
N HIS A 189 -3.58 -38.40 11.07
CA HIS A 189 -2.37 -38.68 11.85
C HIS A 189 -1.22 -39.35 11.06
N SER A 190 -0.04 -38.74 11.12
CA SER A 190 1.20 -39.30 11.70
C SER A 190 2.45 -38.73 11.01
N SER A 191 3.55 -38.73 11.75
CA SER A 191 4.93 -38.39 11.35
C SER A 191 5.31 -36.90 11.37
N PHE A 192 5.99 -36.58 12.46
CA PHE A 192 6.73 -35.37 12.83
C PHE A 192 7.73 -34.96 11.72
N SER A 193 7.48 -33.83 11.05
CA SER A 193 8.50 -33.12 10.27
C SER A 193 8.26 -31.62 10.38
N SER A 194 9.30 -30.90 10.83
CA SER A 194 9.31 -29.49 11.21
C SER A 194 8.98 -28.58 10.02
N THR A 195 7.69 -28.40 9.76
CA THR A 195 7.16 -27.48 8.74
C THR A 195 6.75 -26.19 9.44
N LYS A 196 7.33 -25.06 9.06
CA LYS A 196 6.95 -23.74 9.61
C LYS A 196 5.50 -23.45 9.23
N MET A 197 4.60 -23.40 10.21
CA MET A 197 3.20 -23.06 9.96
C MET A 197 3.04 -21.58 9.63
N ALA A 198 2.10 -21.27 8.74
CA ALA A 198 1.77 -19.89 8.37
C ALA A 198 0.84 -19.27 9.42
N LEU A 199 0.88 -17.94 9.58
CA LEU A 199 0.00 -17.22 10.52
C LEU A 199 -1.49 -17.48 10.23
N SER A 200 -1.82 -17.75 8.96
CA SER A 200 -3.17 -18.07 8.48
C SER A 200 -3.66 -19.48 8.82
N GLU A 201 -2.79 -20.36 9.35
CA GLU A 201 -3.15 -21.72 9.76
C GLU A 201 -3.50 -21.82 11.26
N LEU A 202 -3.42 -20.69 11.98
CA LEU A 202 -3.73 -20.64 13.40
C LEU A 202 -5.24 -20.45 13.64
N PRO A 203 -5.80 -21.04 14.71
CA PRO A 203 -7.19 -20.83 15.09
C PRO A 203 -7.52 -19.34 15.23
N GLY A 204 -8.76 -18.94 14.91
CA GLY A 204 -9.28 -17.57 15.08
C GLY A 204 -9.13 -16.99 16.50
N THR A 205 -8.73 -17.82 17.46
CA THR A 205 -8.23 -17.43 18.78
C THR A 205 -7.13 -16.37 18.72
N VAL A 206 -6.17 -16.45 17.78
CA VAL A 206 -5.06 -15.48 17.68
C VAL A 206 -5.58 -14.09 17.30
N ASP A 207 -6.56 -14.03 16.39
CA ASP A 207 -7.19 -12.78 15.96
C ASP A 207 -8.06 -12.21 17.08
N PHE A 208 -8.90 -13.04 17.70
CA PHE A 208 -9.69 -12.65 18.87
C PHE A 208 -8.82 -12.08 20.01
N LEU A 209 -7.71 -12.73 20.34
CA LEU A 209 -6.77 -12.24 21.36
C LEU A 209 -6.14 -10.89 20.97
N THR A 210 -5.93 -10.67 19.67
CA THR A 210 -5.41 -9.40 19.15
C THR A 210 -6.44 -8.29 19.38
N ASP A 211 -7.67 -8.50 18.91
CA ASP A 211 -8.74 -7.50 18.97
C ASP A 211 -9.15 -7.19 20.41
N ALA A 212 -9.33 -8.22 21.23
CA ALA A 212 -9.66 -8.06 22.65
C ALA A 212 -8.56 -7.28 23.41
N ALA A 213 -7.29 -7.56 23.13
CA ALA A 213 -6.19 -6.83 23.76
C ALA A 213 -6.16 -5.36 23.32
N HIS A 214 -6.42 -5.06 22.05
CA HIS A 214 -6.48 -3.68 21.57
C HIS A 214 -7.64 -2.89 22.19
N LEU A 215 -8.80 -3.53 22.35
CA LEU A 215 -9.98 -2.93 23.00
C LEU A 215 -9.73 -2.58 24.47
N LEU A 216 -9.02 -3.45 25.19
CA LEU A 216 -8.72 -3.28 26.62
C LEU A 216 -7.47 -2.43 26.91
N ARG A 217 -6.73 -1.99 25.89
CA ARG A 217 -5.41 -1.35 26.07
C ARG A 217 -5.43 -0.15 27.02
N THR A 218 -6.45 0.70 26.92
CA THR A 218 -6.54 1.96 27.66
C THR A 218 -7.19 1.79 29.03
N THR A 219 -8.18 0.90 29.13
CA THR A 219 -8.98 0.68 30.35
C THR A 219 -8.38 -0.37 31.27
N ALA A 220 -7.69 -1.37 30.72
CA ALA A 220 -7.06 -2.47 31.46
C ALA A 220 -5.75 -2.92 30.75
N PRO A 221 -4.66 -2.13 30.87
CA PRO A 221 -3.41 -2.39 30.16
C PRO A 221 -2.73 -3.72 30.57
N GLU A 222 -2.92 -4.16 31.81
CA GLU A 222 -2.41 -5.44 32.30
C GLU A 222 -3.14 -6.63 31.64
N SER A 223 -4.47 -6.58 31.56
CA SER A 223 -5.28 -7.59 30.87
C SER A 223 -4.97 -7.62 29.37
N SER A 224 -4.81 -6.45 28.76
CA SER A 224 -4.37 -6.31 27.37
C SER A 224 -3.00 -7.00 27.14
N ALA A 225 -2.03 -6.73 28.01
CA ALA A 225 -0.70 -7.34 27.94
C ALA A 225 -0.76 -8.86 28.13
N TYR A 226 -1.58 -9.34 29.06
CA TYR A 226 -1.79 -10.77 29.28
C TYR A 226 -2.32 -11.48 28.03
N LEU A 227 -3.35 -10.94 27.38
CA LEU A 227 -3.93 -11.49 26.15
C LEU A 227 -2.89 -11.55 25.01
N MET A 228 -2.09 -10.50 24.85
CA MET A 228 -1.00 -10.47 23.87
C MET A 228 0.14 -11.44 24.20
N SER A 229 0.41 -11.69 25.48
CA SER A 229 1.38 -12.71 25.91
C SER A 229 0.90 -14.12 25.59
N GLN A 230 -0.40 -14.40 25.82
CA GLN A 230 -1.03 -15.67 25.45
C GLN A 230 -1.01 -15.89 23.94
N ARG A 231 -1.31 -14.82 23.18
CA ARG A 231 -1.16 -14.83 21.73
C ARG A 231 0.26 -15.20 21.31
N GLY A 232 1.28 -14.58 21.92
CA GLY A 232 2.68 -14.90 21.66
C GLY A 232 3.05 -16.36 21.97
N ASN A 233 2.54 -16.91 23.07
CA ASN A 233 2.73 -18.30 23.44
C ASN A 233 2.12 -19.26 22.41
N LEU A 234 0.90 -19.00 21.95
CA LEU A 234 0.24 -19.78 20.91
C LEU A 234 1.05 -19.75 19.61
N LEU A 235 1.50 -18.56 19.17
CA LEU A 235 2.36 -18.45 17.99
C LEU A 235 3.64 -19.28 18.12
N SER A 236 4.26 -19.26 19.30
CA SER A 236 5.47 -20.05 19.57
C SER A 236 5.20 -21.56 19.59
N GLN A 237 4.09 -22.01 20.18
CA GLN A 237 3.71 -23.43 20.23
C GLN A 237 3.50 -24.01 18.84
N HIS A 238 2.95 -23.22 17.92
CA HIS A 238 2.74 -23.61 16.53
C HIS A 238 3.95 -23.31 15.62
N GLY A 239 5.10 -22.90 16.17
CA GLY A 239 6.33 -22.67 15.40
C GLY A 239 6.27 -21.48 14.45
N VAL A 240 5.36 -20.52 14.68
CA VAL A 240 5.18 -19.33 13.86
C VAL A 240 6.08 -18.20 14.35
N SER A 241 7.02 -17.77 13.51
CA SER A 241 7.90 -16.65 13.83
C SER A 241 7.17 -15.31 13.68
N VAL A 242 7.18 -14.50 14.73
CA VAL A 242 6.57 -13.16 14.73
C VAL A 242 7.37 -12.20 13.84
N SER A 243 6.68 -11.47 12.96
CA SER A 243 7.29 -10.49 12.07
C SER A 243 7.95 -9.32 12.81
N ASP A 244 8.98 -8.71 12.22
CA ASP A 244 9.65 -7.54 12.80
C ASP A 244 8.72 -6.33 12.97
N ILE A 245 7.65 -6.23 12.18
CA ILE A 245 6.61 -5.19 12.34
C ILE A 245 5.84 -5.45 13.64
N GLN A 246 5.39 -6.68 13.88
CA GLN A 246 4.66 -7.01 15.12
C GLN A 246 5.55 -6.90 16.36
N ARG A 247 6.81 -7.33 16.26
CA ARG A 247 7.81 -7.17 17.34
C ARG A 247 8.07 -5.70 17.70
N GLN A 248 7.77 -4.76 16.80
CA GLN A 248 7.87 -3.33 17.12
C GLN A 248 6.71 -2.81 17.98
N HIS A 249 5.55 -3.45 17.92
CA HIS A 249 4.32 -2.96 18.56
C HIS A 249 3.96 -3.75 19.81
N VAL A 250 4.48 -4.97 20.00
CA VAL A 250 4.15 -5.82 21.14
C VAL A 250 5.43 -6.36 21.76
N CYS A 251 5.58 -6.21 23.08
CA CYS A 251 6.71 -6.74 23.80
C CYS A 251 6.64 -8.28 23.81
N GLY A 252 7.65 -8.95 23.25
CA GLY A 252 7.72 -10.42 23.26
C GLY A 252 7.97 -11.05 24.64
N GLY A 253 8.09 -10.25 25.70
CA GLY A 253 8.23 -10.74 27.07
C GLY A 253 6.95 -10.72 27.87
N CYS A 254 6.38 -9.53 28.07
CA CYS A 254 5.18 -9.36 28.88
C CYS A 254 3.91 -9.13 28.05
N GLY A 255 3.99 -9.09 26.72
CA GLY A 255 2.85 -8.84 25.84
C GLY A 255 2.37 -7.38 25.82
N LEU A 256 3.02 -6.45 26.52
CA LEU A 256 2.61 -5.04 26.50
C LEU A 256 2.63 -4.47 25.07
N ILE A 257 1.55 -3.83 24.66
CA ILE A 257 1.48 -3.08 23.41
C ILE A 257 2.35 -1.81 23.55
N MET A 258 3.51 -1.82 22.89
CA MET A 258 4.52 -0.78 22.95
C MET A 258 4.17 0.38 22.01
N ILE A 259 3.83 1.53 22.58
CA ILE A 259 3.68 2.79 21.85
C ILE A 259 4.82 3.71 22.31
N PRO A 260 5.67 4.23 21.41
CA PRO A 260 6.73 5.16 21.80
C PRO A 260 6.16 6.36 22.58
N GLY A 261 6.59 6.54 23.82
CA GLY A 261 6.10 7.59 24.73
C GLY A 261 4.91 7.18 25.61
N GLN A 262 4.35 5.98 25.41
CA GLN A 262 3.29 5.39 26.23
C GLN A 262 3.59 3.90 26.44
N GLY A 263 4.33 3.57 27.51
CA GLY A 263 4.67 2.19 27.88
C GLY A 263 5.86 1.58 27.12
N ALA A 264 6.51 2.35 26.25
CA ALA A 264 7.80 1.97 25.67
C ALA A 264 8.66 3.18 25.30
N THR A 265 9.98 3.02 25.41
CA THR A 265 10.97 4.01 24.98
C THR A 265 11.71 3.54 23.72
N LEU A 266 11.72 4.36 22.67
CA LEU A 266 12.44 4.09 21.42
C LEU A 266 13.84 4.73 21.43
N LYS A 267 14.88 3.92 21.24
CA LYS A 267 16.27 4.36 21.00
C LYS A 267 16.72 3.88 19.62
N LEU A 268 17.33 4.78 18.85
CA LEU A 268 18.01 4.43 17.61
C LEU A 268 19.51 4.41 17.88
N ASP A 269 20.16 3.29 17.63
CA ASP A 269 21.61 3.22 17.77
C ASP A 269 22.26 4.16 16.74
N ALA A 270 22.88 5.22 17.25
CA ALA A 270 23.63 6.16 16.43
C ALA A 270 24.80 5.43 15.77
N ARG A 271 24.99 5.68 14.47
CA ARG A 271 26.13 5.11 13.74
C ARG A 271 27.42 5.51 14.46
N LYS A 272 28.23 4.53 14.88
CA LYS A 272 29.67 4.79 15.04
C LYS A 272 30.14 5.21 13.65
N SER A 273 30.44 6.49 13.47
CA SER A 273 30.90 7.01 12.19
C SER A 273 32.09 6.14 11.77
N ILE A 274 31.93 5.39 10.69
CA ILE A 274 33.06 4.80 10.00
C ILE A 274 33.76 5.98 9.34
N GLN A 275 34.45 6.82 10.13
CA GLN A 275 35.54 7.60 9.61
C GLN A 275 36.56 6.56 9.19
N LYS A 276 36.49 6.12 7.92
CA LYS A 276 37.66 5.54 7.26
C LYS A 276 38.74 6.63 7.36
N LYS A 277 39.57 6.57 8.41
CA LYS A 277 40.86 7.24 8.40
C LYS A 277 41.55 6.70 7.16
N THR A 278 41.62 7.51 6.11
CA THR A 278 42.49 7.30 4.97
C THR A 278 43.92 7.33 5.50
N LYS A 279 44.37 6.21 6.08
CA LYS A 279 45.78 5.93 6.20
C LYS A 279 46.25 5.69 4.77
N GLY A 280 47.00 6.64 4.22
CA GLY A 280 47.66 6.45 2.94
C GLY A 280 48.52 5.20 3.02
N ALA A 281 48.29 4.25 2.12
CA ALA A 281 49.13 3.07 1.98
C ALA A 281 49.62 3.01 0.53
N LYS A 282 50.95 2.96 0.41
CA LYS A 282 51.68 2.68 -0.81
C LYS A 282 51.32 1.27 -1.32
N SER A 283 51.43 1.12 -2.63
CA SER A 283 51.22 -0.10 -3.41
C SER A 283 51.91 -1.33 -2.84
N GLY A 284 51.22 -2.46 -2.81
CA GLY A 284 51.87 -3.75 -2.58
C GLY A 284 50.92 -4.89 -2.23
N THR A 285 50.54 -5.64 -3.28
CA THR A 285 50.36 -7.09 -3.30
C THR A 285 49.07 -7.71 -2.73
N TYR A 286 48.59 -8.67 -3.52
CA TYR A 286 47.38 -9.48 -3.41
C TYR A 286 47.01 -9.94 -1.99
N SER A 287 45.78 -9.66 -1.59
CA SER A 287 45.08 -10.38 -0.52
C SER A 287 43.66 -10.72 -0.97
N THR A 288 43.29 -11.97 -0.73
CA THR A 288 42.05 -12.66 -1.08
C THR A 288 40.77 -11.86 -0.79
N PRO A 289 39.68 -12.06 -1.57
CA PRO A 289 38.43 -11.34 -1.35
C PRO A 289 37.79 -11.81 -0.05
N ARG A 290 37.69 -10.90 0.92
CA ARG A 290 36.83 -11.08 2.09
C ARG A 290 35.39 -11.25 1.61
N THR A 291 34.71 -12.24 2.17
CA THR A 291 33.30 -12.55 2.00
C THR A 291 32.44 -11.29 1.97
N ASN A 292 31.50 -11.24 1.01
CA ASN A 292 30.47 -10.22 0.85
C ASN A 292 29.61 -10.11 2.12
N GLN A 293 30.09 -9.40 3.14
CA GLN A 293 29.25 -8.98 4.25
C GLN A 293 28.59 -7.67 3.84
N GLU A 294 27.28 -7.74 3.58
CA GLU A 294 26.45 -6.56 3.40
C GLU A 294 26.66 -5.59 4.58
N PRO A 295 26.73 -4.28 4.30
CA PRO A 295 26.86 -3.29 5.37
C PRO A 295 25.63 -3.40 6.28
N LYS A 296 25.84 -3.83 7.53
CA LYS A 296 24.78 -3.90 8.55
C LYS A 296 24.28 -2.49 8.86
N GLY A 297 22.99 -2.25 8.66
CA GLY A 297 22.35 -0.98 9.01
C GLY A 297 22.22 -0.80 10.54
N PRO A 298 21.70 0.36 10.98
CA PRO A 298 21.51 0.65 12.40
C PRO A 298 20.45 -0.26 13.03
N TRP A 299 20.45 -0.34 14.36
CA TRP A 299 19.43 -1.07 15.12
C TRP A 299 18.38 -0.11 15.67
N LYS A 300 17.11 -0.51 15.59
CA LYS A 300 15.99 0.09 16.32
C LYS A 300 15.83 -0.68 17.62
N ILE A 301 16.03 -0.02 18.76
CA ILE A 301 15.91 -0.62 20.10
C ILE A 301 14.65 -0.07 20.75
N LEU A 302 13.70 -0.96 21.06
CA LEU A 302 12.47 -0.64 21.78
C LEU A 302 12.57 -1.20 23.19
N HIS A 303 12.60 -0.32 24.18
CA HIS A 303 12.59 -0.67 25.59
C HIS A 303 11.14 -0.77 26.08
N CYS A 304 10.77 -1.88 26.71
CA CYS A 304 9.46 -2.05 27.31
C CYS A 304 9.47 -1.54 28.76
N ASP A 305 8.58 -0.59 29.08
CA ASP A 305 8.58 0.03 30.42
C ASP A 305 7.99 -0.89 31.51
N ASN A 306 7.28 -1.96 31.13
CA ASN A 306 6.69 -2.92 32.08
C ASN A 306 7.67 -4.03 32.51
N CYS A 307 8.35 -4.69 31.56
CA CYS A 307 9.27 -5.79 31.86
C CYS A 307 10.75 -5.47 31.64
N GLN A 308 11.07 -4.23 31.27
CA GLN A 308 12.41 -3.70 31.05
C GLN A 308 13.22 -4.43 29.96
N ARG A 309 12.56 -5.24 29.13
CA ARG A 309 13.20 -5.99 28.04
C ARG A 309 13.35 -5.13 26.80
N ASP A 310 14.53 -5.19 26.20
CA ASP A 310 14.84 -4.51 24.94
C ASP A 310 14.53 -5.41 23.74
N THR A 311 13.75 -4.89 22.80
CA THR A 311 13.50 -5.51 21.49
C THR A 311 14.34 -4.82 20.43
N ARG A 312 15.25 -5.57 19.80
CA ARG A 312 16.15 -5.05 18.76
C ARG A 312 15.68 -5.48 17.38
N ILE A 313 15.45 -4.51 16.50
CA ILE A 313 15.01 -4.71 15.12
C ILE A 313 16.10 -4.16 14.17
N PRO A 314 16.62 -4.97 13.24
CA PRO A 314 17.61 -4.51 12.27
C PRO A 314 16.95 -3.58 11.24
N LEU A 315 17.58 -2.45 10.94
CA LEU A 315 17.17 -1.59 9.82
C LEU A 315 18.10 -1.79 8.62
N PRO A 316 17.59 -1.66 7.38
CA PRO A 316 18.44 -1.72 6.20
C PRO A 316 19.45 -0.57 6.20
N ALA A 317 20.61 -0.78 5.56
CA ALA A 317 21.62 0.25 5.43
C ALA A 317 21.05 1.45 4.65
N PRO A 318 21.06 2.65 5.22
CA PRO A 318 20.64 3.86 4.51
C PRO A 318 21.56 4.09 3.32
N GLY A 319 20.96 4.43 2.18
CA GLY A 319 21.68 4.64 0.92
C GLY A 319 22.78 5.71 1.02
N PRO A 320 23.76 5.68 0.11
CA PRO A 320 24.84 6.66 0.09
C PRO A 320 24.28 8.09 -0.04
N ALA A 321 24.78 8.99 0.80
CA ALA A 321 24.38 10.39 0.78
C ALA A 321 24.83 11.06 -0.53
N VAL A 322 23.89 11.27 -1.46
CA VAL A 322 24.17 11.99 -2.71
C VAL A 322 24.18 13.49 -2.41
N ARG A 323 25.38 14.10 -2.37
CA ARG A 323 25.49 15.56 -2.45
C ARG A 323 25.11 16.00 -3.86
N ARG A 324 23.89 16.53 -4.04
CA ARG A 324 23.54 17.29 -5.25
C ARG A 324 24.50 18.47 -5.36
N LYS A 325 25.39 18.45 -6.37
CA LYS A 325 26.08 19.65 -6.83
C LYS A 325 25.06 20.46 -7.63
N THR A 326 24.71 21.64 -7.15
CA THR A 326 23.96 22.62 -7.93
C THR A 326 24.79 23.00 -9.16
N ALA A 327 24.31 22.67 -10.35
CA ALA A 327 24.91 23.10 -11.60
C ALA A 327 24.63 24.60 -11.78
N GLN A 328 25.68 25.41 -11.91
CA GLN A 328 25.55 26.82 -12.27
C GLN A 328 25.42 26.93 -13.79
N THR A 329 24.21 27.23 -14.28
CA THR A 329 23.95 27.54 -15.68
C THR A 329 24.51 28.94 -15.99
N LYS A 330 25.49 29.04 -16.88
CA LYS A 330 26.00 30.33 -17.39
C LYS A 330 25.02 30.88 -18.43
N VAL A 331 24.47 32.06 -18.19
CA VAL A 331 23.72 32.85 -19.17
C VAL A 331 24.70 33.76 -19.92
N ASN A 332 24.76 33.64 -21.24
CA ASN A 332 25.52 34.53 -22.12
C ASN A 332 24.79 35.87 -22.27
N LYS A 333 25.48 36.98 -22.01
CA LYS A 333 24.98 38.35 -22.24
C LYS A 333 25.86 39.05 -23.28
N THR A 334 25.23 39.49 -24.36
CA THR A 334 25.81 40.21 -25.51
C THR A 334 26.22 41.65 -25.13
N SER A 335 27.23 42.18 -25.82
CA SER A 335 28.06 43.36 -25.52
C SER A 335 27.65 44.67 -26.22
N ALA A 336 27.91 45.81 -25.56
CA ALA A 336 28.18 47.16 -26.12
C ALA A 336 28.89 48.05 -25.04
N PRO A 337 29.64 49.12 -25.38
CA PRO A 337 31.03 49.31 -24.88
C PRO A 337 31.35 50.46 -23.88
N ALA A 338 32.38 50.19 -23.04
CA ALA A 338 33.49 50.99 -22.43
C ALA A 338 33.25 52.40 -21.77
N PRO A 339 33.93 52.78 -20.66
CA PRO A 339 35.41 52.94 -20.59
C PRO A 339 36.18 52.56 -19.27
N VAL A 340 37.35 51.94 -19.48
CA VAL A 340 38.72 52.12 -18.89
C VAL A 340 38.99 52.09 -17.35
N GLU A 341 39.59 50.95 -16.92
CA GLU A 341 40.65 50.65 -15.90
C GLU A 341 40.59 51.06 -14.39
N PRO A 342 41.31 50.38 -13.45
CA PRO A 342 42.23 49.23 -13.58
C PRO A 342 41.90 47.98 -12.72
N ALA A 343 42.71 46.94 -12.93
CA ALA A 343 42.54 45.52 -12.65
C ALA A 343 42.37 45.08 -11.17
N LYS A 344 41.57 44.00 -10.96
CA LYS A 344 41.58 43.17 -9.74
C LYS A 344 42.12 41.77 -10.07
N PRO A 345 43.02 41.20 -9.23
CA PRO A 345 43.70 39.95 -9.54
C PRO A 345 42.80 38.71 -9.36
N SER A 346 43.08 37.76 -10.26
CA SER A 346 42.59 36.38 -10.42
C SER A 346 42.41 35.57 -9.11
N THR A 347 41.35 34.75 -9.11
CA THR A 347 40.78 34.00 -7.98
C THR A 347 41.43 32.64 -7.69
N ASN A 348 42.69 32.42 -8.09
CA ASN A 348 43.43 31.21 -7.73
C ASN A 348 44.55 31.51 -6.73
N ALA A 349 44.19 31.62 -5.45
CA ALA A 349 45.16 31.73 -4.37
C ALA A 349 44.84 30.80 -3.19
N SER A 350 45.86 30.02 -2.83
CA SER A 350 45.96 29.05 -1.73
C SER A 350 45.43 29.56 -0.38
N SER A 351 44.91 28.61 0.41
CA SER A 351 44.28 28.72 1.74
C SER A 351 44.94 29.71 2.71
N LYS A 352 46.25 29.93 2.61
CA LYS A 352 47.01 30.86 3.49
C LYS A 352 46.71 32.35 3.24
N LYS A 353 46.28 32.75 2.03
CA LYS A 353 46.02 34.16 1.69
C LYS A 353 44.63 34.66 2.14
N ARG A 354 43.68 33.73 2.40
CA ARG A 354 42.31 34.03 2.83
C ARG A 354 42.21 34.38 4.32
N ALA A 355 43.11 33.83 5.16
CA ALA A 355 43.18 34.14 6.58
C ALA A 355 43.70 35.57 6.86
N LYS A 356 44.64 36.08 6.05
CA LYS A 356 45.20 37.42 6.21
C LYS A 356 44.18 38.52 5.84
N ASN A 357 43.37 38.30 4.80
CA ASN A 357 42.34 39.26 4.38
C ASN A 357 41.13 39.33 5.33
N ARG A 358 40.86 38.29 6.13
CA ARG A 358 39.81 38.36 7.17
C ARG A 358 40.18 39.27 8.34
N LYS A 359 41.48 39.38 8.68
CA LYS A 359 41.95 40.30 9.72
C LYS A 359 41.90 41.76 9.29
N ALA A 360 42.25 42.05 8.03
CA ALA A 360 42.18 43.40 7.46
C ALA A 360 40.73 43.89 7.27
N GLY A 361 39.81 43.00 6.87
CA GLY A 361 38.39 43.37 6.69
C GLY A 361 37.67 43.70 7.99
N LEU A 362 38.04 43.05 9.11
CA LEU A 362 37.42 43.28 10.41
C LEU A 362 37.83 44.63 11.01
N GLN A 363 39.07 45.07 10.75
CA GLN A 363 39.56 46.38 11.17
C GLN A 363 38.90 47.53 10.38
N ALA A 364 38.58 47.31 9.10
CA ALA A 364 37.86 48.27 8.26
C ALA A 364 36.36 48.41 8.66
N LEU A 365 35.74 47.33 9.15
CA LEU A 365 34.36 47.36 9.64
C LEU A 365 34.24 48.06 11.00
N LEU A 366 35.23 47.91 11.89
CA LEU A 366 35.29 48.62 13.17
C LEU A 366 35.49 50.13 13.00
N SER A 367 36.21 50.57 11.96
CA SER A 367 36.34 52.01 11.64
C SER A 367 35.08 52.62 11.01
N GLY A 368 34.23 51.81 10.35
CA GLY A 368 32.98 52.27 9.74
C GLY A 368 31.83 52.50 10.73
N GLN A 369 31.89 51.91 11.93
CA GLN A 369 30.82 52.03 12.93
C GLN A 369 30.86 53.35 13.72
N LYS A 370 31.84 54.23 13.47
CA LYS A 370 31.98 55.53 14.14
C LYS A 370 31.38 56.72 13.36
N GLN A 371 30.79 56.48 12.19
CA GLN A 371 30.20 57.51 11.34
C GLN A 371 28.82 57.06 10.82
N GLN A 372 27.80 57.15 11.68
CA GLN A 372 26.39 57.28 11.27
C GLN A 372 25.57 57.73 12.49
N ALA A 373 25.73 59.01 12.84
CA ALA A 373 24.68 59.74 13.54
C ALA A 373 23.74 60.33 12.47
N ALA A 374 22.44 60.33 12.76
CA ALA A 374 21.32 60.89 12.00
C ALA A 374 20.76 60.04 10.83
N ASN A 375 19.74 59.21 11.12
CA ASN A 375 18.39 59.48 10.60
C ASN A 375 17.31 58.61 11.30
N PRO A 376 16.07 59.09 11.43
CA PRO A 376 15.17 58.73 12.52
C PRO A 376 14.00 57.89 12.02
N LEU A 377 14.02 56.60 12.31
CA LEU A 377 12.80 55.77 12.28
C LEU A 377 12.83 54.85 13.49
N SER A 378 12.33 55.38 14.61
CA SER A 378 12.17 54.64 15.86
C SER A 378 10.85 53.87 15.89
N LEU A 379 10.85 52.78 16.64
CA LEU A 379 9.84 51.71 16.81
C LEU A 379 8.46 52.16 17.36
N SER A 380 8.17 53.46 17.42
CA SER A 380 6.93 54.02 17.94
C SER A 380 5.86 54.28 16.87
N HIS A 381 6.11 53.93 15.60
CA HIS A 381 5.19 54.21 14.48
C HIS A 381 4.31 53.00 14.06
N PHE A 382 4.37 51.88 14.79
CA PHE A 382 3.67 50.64 14.43
C PHE A 382 2.61 50.18 15.45
N MET A 383 2.26 51.00 16.44
CA MET A 383 1.16 50.69 17.36
C MET A 383 0.11 51.81 17.34
N LYS A 384 -0.91 51.61 16.50
CA LYS A 384 -2.29 52.04 16.75
C LYS A 384 -3.24 51.05 16.10
#